data_AF-A0A382ZYX5-F1
#
_entry.id   AF-A0A382ZYX5-F1
#
_cell.length_a   1.000
_cell.length_b   1.000
_cell.length_c   1.000
_cell.angle_alpha   90.00
_cell.angle_beta   90.00
_cell.angle_gamma   90.00
#
_symmetry.space_group_name_H-M   'P 1'
#
loop_
_entity.id
_entity.type
_entity.pdbx_description
1 polymer ?
#
loop_
_entity_poly.entity_id
_entity_poly.type
_entity_poly.pdbx_seq_one_letter_code
_entity_poly.pdbx_strand_id
1 'polypeptide(L)'
;NVAGSTFTDAAGNNNTAATQFNWIYDTSAPTMTITAAEGADGFTSNDSTLALTFTSSRATSNFAVDDITETNGNLSNFAATSSTVYTATFTPTADGAVTIDVGAADFTDSYGNNNTAATQFNWTYDTSRPTITITASNGSNAVSDSSTTNDGTLTVTFTSSEATSNFAEGDITETNGSLSSFTQTSSTVYTVTFTPTADGAATINVAGSTFTDAAGNNNTAAIQFNWTYDAAGPTMTITASNGSNAVSDSSTTN
;
A
#
# COMPACT_ATOMS: atom_id res chain seq x y z
N ASN A 1 14.82 15.27 -61.33
CA ASN A 1 16.05 14.91 -62.06
C ASN A 1 15.87 15.20 -63.55
N VAL A 2 16.79 15.95 -64.14
CA VAL A 2 16.89 16.14 -65.59
C VAL A 2 18.03 15.24 -66.08
N ALA A 3 17.71 14.27 -66.92
CA ALA A 3 18.73 13.38 -67.49
C ALA A 3 19.61 14.14 -68.50
N GLY A 4 20.82 13.64 -68.75
CA GLY A 4 21.67 14.20 -69.80
C GLY A 4 21.05 13.97 -71.18
N SER A 5 21.38 14.83 -72.15
CA SER A 5 20.95 14.72 -73.55
C SER A 5 19.43 14.73 -73.76
N THR A 6 18.68 15.42 -72.89
CA THR A 6 17.23 15.59 -73.01
C THR A 6 16.83 16.88 -73.73
N PHE A 7 17.73 17.86 -73.78
CA PHE A 7 17.61 19.06 -74.61
C PHE A 7 18.99 19.54 -75.06
N THR A 8 18.99 20.29 -76.16
CA THR A 8 20.18 20.86 -76.79
C THR A 8 20.10 22.38 -76.85
N ASP A 9 21.23 23.06 -76.73
CA ASP A 9 21.31 24.48 -77.05
C ASP A 9 21.23 24.76 -78.57
N ALA A 10 21.25 26.03 -78.97
CA ALA A 10 21.19 26.44 -80.38
C ALA A 10 22.41 26.01 -81.22
N ALA A 11 23.53 25.65 -80.56
CA ALA A 11 24.73 25.12 -81.19
C ALA A 11 24.73 23.58 -81.26
N GLY A 12 23.69 22.92 -80.72
CA GLY A 12 23.53 21.46 -80.71
C GLY A 12 24.19 20.75 -79.51
N ASN A 13 24.66 21.48 -78.49
CA ASN A 13 25.25 20.87 -77.31
C ASN A 13 24.17 20.30 -76.40
N ASN A 14 24.26 19.00 -76.10
CA ASN A 14 23.37 18.32 -75.16
C ASN A 14 23.58 18.82 -73.72
N ASN A 15 22.51 18.95 -72.95
CA ASN A 15 22.60 19.21 -71.52
C ASN A 15 23.29 18.05 -70.79
N THR A 16 24.08 18.34 -69.77
CA THR A 16 24.55 17.32 -68.82
C THR A 16 23.42 16.93 -67.87
N ALA A 17 23.47 15.72 -67.31
CA ALA A 17 22.53 15.33 -66.27
C ALA A 17 22.62 16.31 -65.08
N ALA A 18 21.49 16.75 -64.55
CA ALA A 18 21.47 17.59 -63.36
C ALA A 18 21.90 16.77 -62.14
N THR A 19 22.59 17.40 -61.19
CA THR A 19 22.84 16.82 -59.87
C THR A 19 21.50 16.57 -59.18
N GLN A 20 21.34 15.39 -58.59
CA GLN A 20 20.12 15.03 -57.90
C GLN A 20 19.96 15.87 -56.63
N PHE A 21 18.80 16.52 -56.48
CA PHE A 21 18.38 17.15 -55.23
C PHE A 21 17.51 16.15 -54.46
N ASN A 22 18.00 15.73 -53.30
CA ASN A 22 17.27 14.84 -52.40
C ASN A 22 16.85 15.64 -51.17
N TRP A 23 15.62 15.42 -50.72
CA TRP A 23 15.09 15.94 -49.46
C TRP A 23 14.40 14.80 -48.72
N ILE A 24 14.41 14.87 -47.40
CA ILE A 24 13.71 13.93 -46.53
C ILE A 24 12.51 14.67 -45.96
N TYR A 25 11.34 14.03 -46.03
CA TYR A 25 10.13 14.48 -45.37
C TYR A 25 9.80 13.48 -44.28
N ASP A 26 9.83 13.94 -43.03
CA ASP A 26 9.48 13.14 -41.87
C ASP A 26 8.45 13.90 -41.05
N THR A 27 7.33 13.25 -40.76
CA THR A 27 6.24 13.78 -39.92
C THR A 27 5.93 12.85 -38.75
N SER A 28 6.82 11.89 -38.49
CA SER A 28 6.61 10.85 -37.48
C SER A 28 7.01 11.40 -36.12
N ALA A 29 6.03 11.86 -35.35
CA ALA A 29 6.26 12.33 -34.00
C ALA A 29 6.87 11.22 -33.11
N PRO A 30 7.90 11.50 -32.32
CA PRO A 30 8.36 10.57 -31.31
C PRO A 30 7.30 10.39 -30.21
N THR A 31 7.25 9.19 -29.66
CA THR A 31 6.47 8.85 -28.46
C THR A 31 7.42 8.61 -27.29
N MET A 32 6.91 8.63 -26.06
CA MET A 32 7.66 8.33 -24.84
C MET A 32 6.89 7.32 -23.99
N THR A 33 7.58 6.32 -23.46
CA THR A 33 7.07 5.38 -22.46
C THR A 33 7.83 5.57 -21.16
N ILE A 34 7.08 5.69 -20.05
CA ILE A 34 7.62 5.86 -18.70
C ILE A 34 7.41 4.56 -17.94
N THR A 35 8.45 4.07 -17.26
CA THR A 35 8.40 2.85 -16.44
C THR A 35 9.20 3.05 -15.15
N ALA A 36 8.84 2.32 -14.10
CA ALA A 36 9.64 2.19 -12.89
C ALA A 36 10.14 0.74 -12.75
N ALA A 37 11.30 0.54 -12.13
CA ALA A 37 11.82 -0.79 -11.88
C ALA A 37 11.04 -1.53 -10.78
N GLU A 38 10.45 -0.78 -9.85
CA GLU A 38 9.81 -1.26 -8.63
C GLU A 38 8.39 -1.80 -8.89
N GLY A 39 7.70 -1.26 -9.89
CA GLY A 39 6.31 -1.63 -10.15
C GLY A 39 5.78 -1.14 -11.50
N ALA A 40 4.69 -1.76 -11.93
CA ALA A 40 3.92 -1.31 -13.09
C ALA A 40 3.07 -0.09 -12.72
N ASP A 41 2.69 0.70 -13.73
CA ASP A 41 1.82 1.87 -13.58
C ASP A 41 0.60 1.60 -12.68
N GLY A 42 0.38 2.50 -11.72
CA GLY A 42 -0.74 2.45 -10.78
C GLY A 42 -0.51 1.61 -9.51
N PHE A 43 0.70 1.11 -9.27
CA PHE A 43 1.02 0.38 -8.03
C PHE A 43 1.12 1.30 -6.79
N THR A 44 1.09 0.65 -5.62
CA THR A 44 1.29 1.28 -4.31
C THR A 44 2.46 0.62 -3.62
N SER A 45 3.35 1.41 -3.01
CA SER A 45 4.43 0.87 -2.18
C SER A 45 4.94 1.90 -1.18
N ASN A 46 5.75 1.42 -0.23
CA ASN A 46 6.51 2.24 0.69
C ASN A 46 7.97 2.46 0.25
N ASP A 47 8.26 2.31 -1.06
CA ASP A 47 9.61 2.48 -1.59
C ASP A 47 10.09 3.93 -1.42
N SER A 48 11.27 4.12 -0.83
CA SER A 48 11.81 5.47 -0.61
C SER A 48 12.16 6.23 -1.89
N THR A 49 12.27 5.53 -3.02
CA THR A 49 12.57 6.08 -4.35
C THR A 49 12.04 5.16 -5.44
N LEU A 50 11.78 5.71 -6.63
CA LEU A 50 11.59 4.93 -7.86
C LEU A 50 12.76 5.12 -8.83
N ALA A 51 13.21 4.04 -9.46
CA ALA A 51 14.14 4.05 -10.58
C ALA A 51 13.37 4.14 -11.90
N LEU A 52 13.20 5.37 -12.41
CA LEU A 52 12.43 5.64 -13.61
C LEU A 52 13.28 5.43 -14.87
N THR A 53 12.66 4.84 -15.89
CA THR A 53 13.18 4.75 -17.26
C THR A 53 12.20 5.36 -18.25
N PHE A 54 12.69 6.32 -19.03
CA PHE A 54 11.98 7.00 -20.11
C PHE A 54 12.53 6.47 -21.44
N THR A 55 11.67 5.82 -22.22
CA THR A 55 12.04 5.24 -23.52
C THR A 55 11.29 5.95 -24.63
N SER A 56 12.02 6.66 -25.48
CA SER A 56 11.46 7.25 -26.68
C SER A 56 11.49 6.25 -27.84
N SER A 57 10.46 6.28 -28.69
CA SER A 57 10.41 5.44 -29.89
C SER A 57 11.42 5.83 -30.97
N ARG A 58 12.06 7.01 -30.84
CA ARG A 58 13.06 7.53 -31.78
C ARG A 58 14.11 8.38 -31.04
N ALA A 59 15.25 8.62 -31.68
CA ALA A 59 16.31 9.43 -31.09
C ALA A 59 15.79 10.86 -30.83
N THR A 60 15.99 11.37 -29.60
CA THR A 60 15.62 12.74 -29.25
C THR A 60 16.79 13.70 -29.47
N SER A 61 16.47 14.96 -29.76
CA SER A 61 17.45 16.04 -29.94
C SER A 61 17.65 16.88 -28.68
N ASN A 62 16.62 17.02 -27.85
CA ASN A 62 16.58 17.99 -26.76
C ASN A 62 15.84 17.53 -25.50
N PHE A 63 15.51 16.24 -25.35
CA PHE A 63 14.84 15.77 -24.12
C PHE A 63 15.74 15.95 -22.90
N ALA A 64 15.24 16.67 -21.90
CA ALA A 64 15.90 17.05 -20.66
C ALA A 64 14.99 16.86 -19.45
N VAL A 65 15.53 17.04 -18.24
CA VAL A 65 14.76 16.87 -17.00
C VAL A 65 13.61 17.88 -16.87
N ASP A 66 13.79 19.10 -17.39
CA ASP A 66 12.77 20.17 -17.37
C ASP A 66 11.55 19.86 -18.28
N ASP A 67 11.66 18.85 -19.14
CA ASP A 67 10.57 18.36 -19.99
C ASP A 67 9.67 17.33 -19.26
N ILE A 68 9.98 17.03 -18.00
CA ILE A 68 9.23 16.10 -17.15
C ILE A 68 8.48 16.91 -16.11
N THR A 69 7.21 16.58 -15.90
CA THR A 69 6.41 17.15 -14.81
C THR A 69 6.06 16.06 -13.83
N GLU A 70 6.41 16.27 -12.55
CA GLU A 70 6.07 15.36 -11.46
C GLU A 70 5.19 16.01 -10.38
N THR A 71 4.47 15.17 -9.62
CA THR A 71 3.76 15.59 -8.42
C THR A 71 4.25 14.84 -7.19
N ASN A 72 4.17 15.50 -6.02
CA ASN A 72 4.46 14.90 -4.71
C ASN A 72 5.86 14.25 -4.59
N GLY A 73 6.85 14.81 -5.28
CA GLY A 73 8.25 14.39 -5.19
C GLY A 73 9.15 15.22 -6.08
N ASN A 74 10.38 14.78 -6.23
CA ASN A 74 11.38 15.43 -7.09
C ASN A 74 12.21 14.39 -7.85
N LEU A 75 12.63 14.74 -9.06
CA LEU A 75 13.59 13.98 -9.83
C LEU A 75 15.04 14.34 -9.48
N SER A 76 15.90 13.34 -9.54
CA SER A 76 17.36 13.47 -9.42
C SER A 76 18.06 12.46 -10.31
N ASN A 77 19.38 12.59 -10.47
CA ASN A 77 20.21 11.65 -11.26
C ASN A 77 19.70 11.45 -12.71
N PHE A 78 19.08 12.46 -13.30
CA PHE A 78 18.62 12.40 -14.68
C PHE A 78 19.82 12.23 -15.63
N ALA A 79 19.79 11.19 -16.46
CA ALA A 79 20.87 10.88 -17.38
C ALA A 79 20.35 10.18 -18.65
N ALA A 80 20.94 10.53 -19.79
CA ALA A 80 20.76 9.77 -21.03
C ALA A 80 21.68 8.55 -21.03
N THR A 81 21.12 7.35 -21.22
CA THR A 81 21.91 6.12 -21.42
C THR A 81 22.08 5.78 -22.91
N SER A 82 21.21 6.31 -23.76
CA SER A 82 21.31 6.31 -25.23
C SER A 82 20.54 7.49 -25.81
N SER A 83 20.49 7.63 -27.14
CA SER A 83 19.66 8.65 -27.79
C SER A 83 18.15 8.44 -27.62
N THR A 84 17.72 7.26 -27.14
CA THR A 84 16.31 6.89 -26.98
C THR A 84 15.95 6.54 -25.54
N VAL A 85 16.92 6.44 -24.63
CA VAL A 85 16.67 5.94 -23.26
C VAL A 85 17.31 6.87 -22.25
N TYR A 86 16.51 7.27 -21.26
CA TYR A 86 16.88 8.16 -20.17
C TYR A 86 16.45 7.53 -18.86
N THR A 87 17.20 7.80 -17.80
CA THR A 87 16.92 7.30 -16.45
C THR A 87 16.89 8.45 -15.47
N ALA A 88 16.07 8.34 -14.44
CA ALA A 88 16.05 9.27 -13.31
C ALA A 88 15.69 8.52 -12.01
N THR A 89 16.02 9.12 -10.87
CA THR A 89 15.55 8.69 -9.56
C THR A 89 14.47 9.65 -9.09
N PHE A 90 13.26 9.14 -8.88
CA PHE A 90 12.19 9.90 -8.25
C PHE A 90 12.21 9.68 -6.73
N THR A 91 12.09 10.75 -5.94
CA THR A 91 11.97 10.69 -4.47
C THR A 91 10.68 11.38 -4.03
N PRO A 92 9.72 10.66 -3.42
CA PRO A 92 8.47 11.23 -2.94
C PRO A 92 8.71 12.17 -1.74
N THR A 93 7.83 13.15 -1.56
CA THR A 93 7.90 14.11 -0.44
C THR A 93 6.94 13.82 0.71
N ALA A 94 5.82 13.15 0.43
CA ALA A 94 4.80 12.81 1.42
C ALA A 94 3.97 11.62 0.94
N ASP A 95 3.29 10.92 1.86
CA ASP A 95 2.31 9.89 1.51
C ASP A 95 1.22 10.48 0.59
N GLY A 96 0.83 9.70 -0.43
CA GLY A 96 -0.23 10.05 -1.36
C GLY A 96 0.07 9.71 -2.80
N ALA A 97 -0.81 10.17 -3.68
CA ALA A 97 -0.67 9.97 -5.12
C ALA A 97 0.54 10.74 -5.67
N VAL A 98 1.22 10.11 -6.62
CA VAL A 98 2.34 10.62 -7.41
C VAL A 98 2.01 10.41 -8.88
N THR A 99 2.33 11.41 -9.70
CA THR A 99 2.27 11.33 -11.15
C THR A 99 3.59 11.78 -11.77
N ILE A 100 3.98 11.15 -12.87
CA ILE A 100 5.11 11.56 -13.71
C ILE A 100 4.63 11.63 -15.16
N ASP A 101 4.84 12.78 -15.78
CA ASP A 101 4.31 13.13 -17.10
C ASP A 101 5.41 13.65 -18.02
N VAL A 102 5.24 13.37 -19.31
CA VAL A 102 5.91 14.07 -20.41
C VAL A 102 4.81 14.52 -21.37
N GLY A 103 4.60 15.82 -21.46
CA GLY A 103 3.57 16.46 -22.25
C GLY A 103 3.86 16.41 -23.76
N ALA A 104 2.95 16.96 -24.54
CA ALA A 104 3.14 17.06 -25.99
C ALA A 104 4.03 18.26 -26.33
N ALA A 105 4.92 18.10 -27.31
CA ALA A 105 5.85 19.13 -27.78
C ALA A 105 6.89 19.61 -26.74
N ASP A 106 7.19 18.78 -25.74
CA ASP A 106 8.28 19.06 -24.79
C ASP A 106 9.65 18.71 -25.40
N PHE A 107 9.72 17.70 -26.26
CA PHE A 107 10.95 17.37 -26.99
C PHE A 107 10.72 17.07 -28.47
N THR A 108 11.82 17.01 -29.22
CA THR A 108 11.87 16.82 -30.66
C THR A 108 12.81 15.70 -31.07
N ASP A 109 12.59 15.13 -32.25
CA ASP A 109 13.54 14.25 -32.92
C ASP A 109 14.59 15.02 -33.76
N SER A 110 15.46 14.31 -34.50
CA SER A 110 16.47 14.93 -35.36
C SER A 110 15.92 15.67 -36.58
N TYR A 111 14.64 15.47 -36.91
CA TYR A 111 13.94 16.13 -38.01
C TYR A 111 13.05 17.29 -37.54
N GLY A 112 13.05 17.58 -36.23
CA GLY A 112 12.27 18.67 -35.62
C GLY A 112 10.80 18.33 -35.38
N ASN A 113 10.41 17.05 -35.43
CA ASN A 113 9.05 16.65 -35.07
C ASN A 113 8.88 16.68 -33.55
N ASN A 114 7.89 17.42 -33.08
CA ASN A 114 7.47 17.44 -31.68
C ASN A 114 6.93 16.06 -31.25
N ASN A 115 7.19 15.67 -30.01
CA ASN A 115 6.64 14.44 -29.44
C ASN A 115 5.13 14.55 -29.19
N THR A 116 4.46 13.39 -29.15
CA THR A 116 3.12 13.29 -28.55
C THR A 116 3.25 13.08 -27.04
N ALA A 117 2.24 13.51 -26.28
CA ALA A 117 2.18 13.26 -24.83
C ALA A 117 2.33 11.76 -24.52
N ALA A 118 3.11 11.45 -23.48
CA ALA A 118 3.24 10.11 -22.93
C ALA A 118 1.94 9.71 -22.20
N THR A 119 1.75 8.41 -21.99
CA THR A 119 0.85 7.95 -20.95
C THR A 119 1.46 8.30 -19.59
N GLN A 120 0.70 9.01 -18.75
CA GLN A 120 1.09 9.35 -17.39
C GLN A 120 1.47 8.08 -16.61
N PHE A 121 2.57 8.14 -15.87
CA PHE A 121 2.92 7.11 -14.90
C PHE A 121 2.40 7.51 -13.52
N ASN A 122 1.69 6.60 -12.87
CA ASN A 122 1.02 6.77 -11.59
C ASN A 122 1.64 5.85 -10.54
N TRP A 123 1.79 6.37 -9.33
CA TRP A 123 2.23 5.61 -8.16
C TRP A 123 1.55 6.17 -6.92
N THR A 124 1.27 5.33 -5.92
CA THR A 124 0.87 5.81 -4.59
C THR A 124 2.00 5.49 -3.62
N TYR A 125 2.64 6.53 -3.09
CA TYR A 125 3.61 6.37 -2.02
C TYR A 125 2.89 6.34 -0.68
N ASP A 126 3.17 5.34 0.13
CA ASP A 126 2.50 5.16 1.42
C ASP A 126 3.44 4.54 2.44
N THR A 127 3.79 5.31 3.47
CA THR A 127 4.61 4.87 4.62
C THR A 127 3.82 4.75 5.91
N SER A 128 2.50 4.95 5.84
CA SER A 128 1.62 4.88 6.99
C SER A 128 1.50 3.42 7.44
N ARG A 129 1.73 3.18 8.73
CA ARG A 129 1.70 1.83 9.29
C ARG A 129 0.31 1.54 9.84
N PRO A 130 -0.26 0.35 9.58
CA PRO A 130 -1.52 -0.04 10.19
C PRO A 130 -1.44 -0.04 11.72
N THR A 131 -2.50 0.49 12.36
CA THR A 131 -2.72 0.40 13.80
C THR A 131 -3.96 -0.44 14.05
N ILE A 132 -4.01 -1.18 15.16
CA ILE A 132 -5.17 -2.01 15.53
C ILE A 132 -5.74 -1.52 16.86
N THR A 133 -7.05 -1.28 16.86
CA THR A 133 -7.85 -1.12 18.08
C THR A 133 -8.58 -2.42 18.39
N ILE A 134 -8.47 -2.89 19.63
CA ILE A 134 -9.15 -4.10 20.12
C ILE A 134 -10.30 -3.69 21.03
N THR A 135 -11.49 -4.20 20.76
CA THR A 135 -12.68 -4.01 21.61
C THR A 135 -13.40 -5.34 21.82
N ALA A 136 -14.24 -5.44 22.84
CA ALA A 136 -15.01 -6.65 23.11
C ALA A 136 -16.47 -6.34 23.46
N SER A 137 -17.34 -7.30 23.18
CA SER A 137 -18.74 -7.29 23.61
C SER A 137 -19.23 -8.68 24.00
N ASN A 138 -20.22 -8.75 24.87
CA ASN A 138 -21.07 -9.93 25.05
C ASN A 138 -22.45 -9.64 24.47
N GLY A 139 -22.75 -10.23 23.30
CA GLY A 139 -23.90 -9.84 22.49
C GLY A 139 -23.80 -8.36 22.12
N SER A 140 -24.82 -7.57 22.50
CA SER A 140 -24.88 -6.13 22.24
C SER A 140 -24.26 -5.27 23.33
N ASN A 141 -23.79 -5.85 24.44
CA ASN A 141 -23.21 -5.10 25.55
C ASN A 141 -21.70 -4.99 25.38
N ALA A 142 -21.19 -3.76 25.32
CA ALA A 142 -19.75 -3.54 25.31
C ALA A 142 -19.11 -4.00 26.63
N VAL A 143 -17.94 -4.63 26.53
CA VAL A 143 -17.11 -5.05 27.67
C VAL A 143 -15.87 -4.17 27.64
N SER A 144 -15.73 -3.34 28.67
CA SER A 144 -14.61 -2.41 28.79
C SER A 144 -13.30 -3.15 29.04
N ASP A 145 -12.20 -2.57 28.57
CA ASP A 145 -10.87 -3.02 28.95
C ASP A 145 -10.70 -3.02 30.48
N SER A 146 -9.98 -4.02 30.98
CA SER A 146 -9.71 -4.27 32.40
C SER A 146 -10.96 -4.53 33.26
N SER A 147 -12.11 -4.84 32.65
CA SER A 147 -13.33 -5.20 33.38
C SER A 147 -13.31 -6.65 33.87
N THR A 148 -14.17 -6.94 34.85
CA THR A 148 -14.43 -8.30 35.35
C THR A 148 -15.88 -8.65 35.05
N THR A 149 -16.11 -9.77 34.35
CA THR A 149 -17.47 -10.29 34.09
C THR A 149 -17.49 -11.81 34.15
N ASN A 150 -18.69 -12.40 34.18
CA ASN A 150 -18.91 -13.84 34.13
C ASN A 150 -19.36 -14.30 32.73
N ASP A 151 -19.04 -13.52 31.69
CA ASP A 151 -19.47 -13.81 30.32
C ASP A 151 -18.77 -15.06 29.78
N GLY A 152 -19.54 -16.08 29.39
CA GLY A 152 -18.97 -17.35 28.90
C GLY A 152 -18.25 -17.25 27.55
N THR A 153 -18.47 -16.15 26.81
CA THR A 153 -17.77 -15.83 25.56
C THR A 153 -17.77 -14.31 25.36
N LEU A 154 -16.73 -13.80 24.70
CA LEU A 154 -16.68 -12.44 24.19
C LEU A 154 -16.57 -12.46 22.66
N THR A 155 -17.29 -11.57 21.99
CA THR A 155 -17.00 -11.19 20.59
C THR A 155 -15.95 -10.09 20.64
N VAL A 156 -14.75 -10.39 20.16
CA VAL A 156 -13.64 -9.45 20.11
C VAL A 156 -13.57 -8.88 18.70
N THR A 157 -13.56 -7.55 18.59
CA THR A 157 -13.49 -6.82 17.33
C THR A 157 -12.15 -6.13 17.22
N PHE A 158 -11.44 -6.38 16.12
CA PHE A 158 -10.21 -5.70 15.73
C PHE A 158 -10.55 -4.72 14.62
N THR A 159 -10.20 -3.45 14.83
CA THR A 159 -10.37 -2.38 13.84
C THR A 159 -9.01 -1.84 13.46
N SER A 160 -8.61 -2.07 12.21
CA SER A 160 -7.42 -1.50 11.59
C SER A 160 -7.66 -0.06 11.15
N SER A 161 -6.65 0.81 11.26
CA SER A 161 -6.70 2.18 10.73
C SER A 161 -6.81 2.24 9.20
N GLU A 162 -6.43 1.15 8.53
CA GLU A 162 -6.41 1.03 7.07
C GLU A 162 -6.58 -0.43 6.62
N ALA A 163 -6.77 -0.62 5.32
CA ALA A 163 -7.01 -1.94 4.76
C ALA A 163 -5.78 -2.84 4.93
N THR A 164 -5.98 -4.05 5.47
CA THR A 164 -4.89 -5.01 5.66
C THR A 164 -4.84 -6.00 4.50
N SER A 165 -3.66 -6.48 4.14
CA SER A 165 -3.48 -7.49 3.07
C SER A 165 -3.48 -8.93 3.57
N ASN A 166 -3.07 -9.18 4.81
CA ASN A 166 -2.83 -10.54 5.30
C ASN A 166 -3.12 -10.77 6.80
N PHE A 167 -3.89 -9.90 7.47
CA PHE A 167 -4.27 -10.13 8.88
C PHE A 167 -5.11 -11.39 9.04
N ALA A 168 -4.70 -12.28 9.93
CA ALA A 168 -5.31 -13.58 10.17
C ALA A 168 -5.35 -13.93 11.67
N GLU A 169 -6.09 -15.00 12.03
CA GLU A 169 -6.22 -15.45 13.42
C GLU A 169 -4.86 -15.75 14.07
N GLY A 170 -3.88 -16.25 13.31
CA GLY A 170 -2.52 -16.54 13.80
C GLY A 170 -1.70 -15.30 14.20
N ASP A 171 -2.15 -14.09 13.86
CA ASP A 171 -1.52 -12.84 14.25
C ASP A 171 -1.98 -12.35 15.64
N ILE A 172 -2.99 -13.01 16.20
CA ILE A 172 -3.57 -12.72 17.51
C ILE A 172 -2.90 -13.62 18.54
N THR A 173 -2.63 -13.06 19.71
CA THR A 173 -2.12 -13.79 20.88
C THR A 173 -3.07 -13.59 22.05
N GLU A 174 -3.36 -14.68 22.75
CA GLU A 174 -4.28 -14.68 23.87
C GLU A 174 -3.77 -15.48 25.08
N THR A 175 -4.32 -15.17 26.26
CA THR A 175 -4.06 -15.92 27.50
C THR A 175 -5.35 -16.30 28.19
N ASN A 176 -5.35 -17.46 28.88
CA ASN A 176 -6.49 -17.97 29.66
C ASN A 176 -7.80 -18.08 28.85
N GLY A 177 -7.69 -18.45 27.57
CA GLY A 177 -8.82 -18.70 26.70
C GLY A 177 -8.39 -19.29 25.37
N SER A 178 -9.35 -19.43 24.47
CA SER A 178 -9.14 -19.87 23.09
C SER A 178 -9.95 -19.00 22.12
N LEU A 179 -9.40 -18.80 20.93
CA LEU A 179 -10.05 -18.13 19.81
C LEU A 179 -10.80 -19.12 18.91
N SER A 180 -11.86 -18.63 18.29
CA SER A 180 -12.62 -19.36 17.26
C SER A 180 -13.43 -18.40 16.41
N SER A 181 -13.95 -18.87 15.27
CA SER A 181 -14.87 -18.10 14.41
C SER A 181 -14.28 -16.79 13.88
N PHE A 182 -12.98 -16.74 13.61
CA PHE A 182 -12.34 -15.58 12.99
C PHE A 182 -13.01 -15.23 11.66
N THR A 183 -13.44 -13.98 11.53
CA THR A 183 -14.19 -13.49 10.37
C THR A 183 -13.73 -12.08 10.01
N GLN A 184 -13.41 -11.87 8.73
CA GLN A 184 -13.22 -10.55 8.16
C GLN A 184 -14.60 -9.97 7.80
N THR A 185 -15.01 -8.87 8.43
CA THR A 185 -16.30 -8.21 8.16
C THR A 185 -16.15 -7.07 7.16
N SER A 186 -14.97 -6.45 7.07
CA SER A 186 -14.57 -5.51 6.03
C SER A 186 -13.04 -5.57 5.81
N SER A 187 -12.50 -4.77 4.89
CA SER A 187 -11.04 -4.65 4.71
C SER A 187 -10.31 -4.12 5.95
N THR A 188 -11.02 -3.51 6.91
CA THR A 188 -10.47 -2.91 8.12
C THR A 188 -11.00 -3.52 9.42
N VAL A 189 -12.05 -4.35 9.38
CA VAL A 189 -12.72 -4.86 10.59
C VAL A 189 -12.77 -6.37 10.60
N TYR A 190 -12.35 -6.95 11.72
CA TYR A 190 -12.28 -8.39 11.95
C TYR A 190 -12.92 -8.73 13.29
N THR A 191 -13.55 -9.88 13.38
CA THR A 191 -14.16 -10.38 14.61
C THR A 191 -13.72 -11.80 14.91
N VAL A 192 -13.59 -12.12 16.18
CA VAL A 192 -13.32 -13.48 16.68
C VAL A 192 -14.13 -13.72 17.95
N THR A 193 -14.43 -14.98 18.25
CA THR A 193 -15.02 -15.39 19.52
C THR A 193 -13.92 -15.85 20.47
N PHE A 194 -13.77 -15.15 21.59
CA PHE A 194 -12.91 -15.56 22.70
C PHE A 194 -13.72 -16.33 23.75
N THR A 195 -13.23 -17.50 24.15
CA THR A 195 -13.84 -18.33 25.21
C THR A 195 -12.81 -18.51 26.33
N PRO A 196 -13.07 -18.05 27.58
CA PRO A 196 -12.16 -18.25 28.69
C PRO A 196 -12.03 -19.73 29.06
N THR A 197 -10.85 -20.15 29.50
CA THR A 197 -10.62 -21.53 29.96
C THR A 197 -10.82 -21.74 31.46
N ALA A 198 -10.62 -20.70 32.28
CA ALA A 198 -10.75 -20.74 33.73
C ALA A 198 -10.97 -19.33 34.30
N ASP A 199 -11.43 -19.24 35.55
CA ASP A 199 -11.50 -17.97 36.28
C ASP A 199 -10.11 -17.33 36.38
N GLY A 200 -10.07 -16.01 36.18
CA GLY A 200 -8.84 -15.22 36.28
C GLY A 200 -8.63 -14.27 35.10
N ALA A 201 -7.45 -13.66 35.10
CA ALA A 201 -7.06 -12.69 34.08
C ALA A 201 -6.84 -13.37 32.72
N ALA A 202 -7.37 -12.74 31.68
CA ALA A 202 -7.22 -13.06 30.28
C ALA A 202 -6.75 -11.81 29.52
N THR A 203 -5.99 -12.03 28.45
CA THR A 203 -5.49 -10.95 27.59
C THR A 203 -5.63 -11.34 26.14
N ILE A 204 -5.83 -10.34 25.27
CA ILE A 204 -5.85 -10.50 23.81
C ILE A 204 -5.00 -9.37 23.23
N ASN A 205 -4.07 -9.71 22.34
CA ASN A 205 -3.11 -8.77 21.79
C ASN A 205 -2.77 -9.07 20.33
N VAL A 206 -2.33 -8.04 19.60
CA VAL A 206 -1.72 -8.15 18.26
C VAL A 206 -0.35 -7.48 18.32
N ALA A 207 0.70 -8.28 18.11
CA ALA A 207 2.06 -7.76 18.11
C ALA A 207 2.34 -6.91 16.87
N GLY A 208 3.40 -6.09 16.90
CA GLY A 208 3.83 -5.35 15.72
C GLY A 208 4.48 -6.28 14.69
N SER A 209 4.39 -5.92 13.41
CA SER A 209 4.97 -6.68 12.29
C SER A 209 4.45 -8.12 12.15
N THR A 210 3.17 -8.32 12.44
CA THR A 210 2.46 -9.59 12.19
C THR A 210 1.71 -9.56 10.87
N PHE A 211 1.21 -8.39 10.45
CA PHE A 211 0.53 -8.20 9.16
C PHE A 211 0.95 -6.89 8.48
N THR A 212 0.58 -6.74 7.20
CA THR A 212 0.87 -5.57 6.37
C THR A 212 -0.38 -4.99 5.71
N ASP A 213 -0.27 -3.76 5.23
CA ASP A 213 -1.17 -3.17 4.24
C ASP A 213 -0.75 -3.52 2.80
N ALA A 214 -1.38 -2.86 1.82
CA ALA A 214 -1.10 -3.01 0.39
C ALA A 214 0.22 -2.38 -0.06
N ALA A 215 0.72 -1.37 0.67
CA ALA A 215 2.00 -0.72 0.40
C ALA A 215 3.20 -1.53 0.95
N GLY A 216 2.92 -2.52 1.80
CA GLY A 216 3.91 -3.37 2.45
C GLY A 216 4.35 -2.84 3.83
N ASN A 217 3.63 -1.89 4.43
CA ASN A 217 3.96 -1.41 5.78
C ASN A 217 3.52 -2.42 6.83
N ASN A 218 4.46 -2.82 7.68
CA ASN A 218 4.19 -3.64 8.85
C ASN A 218 3.34 -2.89 9.89
N ASN A 219 2.34 -3.54 10.47
CA ASN A 219 1.53 -2.96 11.53
C ASN A 219 2.35 -2.57 12.77
N THR A 220 1.83 -1.62 13.53
CA THR A 220 2.29 -1.29 14.89
C THR A 220 1.65 -2.23 15.92
N ALA A 221 2.30 -2.40 17.08
CA ALA A 221 1.73 -3.21 18.16
C ALA A 221 0.45 -2.55 18.69
N ALA A 222 -0.59 -3.37 18.90
CA ALA A 222 -1.84 -2.91 19.48
C ALA A 222 -1.68 -2.59 20.97
N ILE A 223 -2.63 -1.80 21.50
CA ILE A 223 -2.85 -1.75 22.93
C ILE A 223 -3.56 -3.05 23.32
N GLN A 224 -2.94 -3.85 24.19
CA GLN A 224 -3.49 -5.12 24.66
C GLN A 224 -4.83 -4.90 25.36
N PHE A 225 -5.80 -5.77 25.04
CA PHE A 225 -7.07 -5.84 25.74
C PHE A 225 -6.96 -6.81 26.93
N ASN A 226 -7.36 -6.35 28.10
CA ASN A 226 -7.33 -7.06 29.37
C ASN A 226 -8.76 -7.33 29.84
N TRP A 227 -9.00 -8.51 30.39
CA TRP A 227 -10.29 -8.89 30.93
C TRP A 227 -10.12 -9.92 32.05
N THR A 228 -10.99 -9.91 33.06
CA THR A 228 -11.01 -10.95 34.09
C THR A 228 -12.32 -11.73 34.00
N TYR A 229 -12.21 -13.04 33.77
CA TYR A 229 -13.35 -13.93 33.85
C TYR A 229 -13.55 -14.38 35.30
N ASP A 230 -14.77 -14.25 35.81
CA ASP A 230 -15.14 -14.73 37.15
C ASP A 230 -16.52 -15.41 37.10
N ALA A 231 -16.54 -16.74 36.99
CA ALA A 231 -17.74 -17.55 37.08
C ALA A 231 -18.04 -18.03 38.52
N ALA A 232 -17.19 -17.69 39.49
CA ALA A 232 -17.33 -18.16 40.86
C ALA A 232 -18.51 -17.46 41.54
N GLY A 233 -19.54 -18.26 41.86
CA GLY A 233 -20.64 -17.78 42.70
C GLY A 233 -20.16 -17.54 44.15
N PRO A 234 -20.74 -16.57 44.87
CA PRO A 234 -20.43 -16.39 46.28
C PRO A 234 -20.84 -17.63 47.09
N THR A 235 -19.99 -18.06 48.02
CA THR A 235 -20.32 -19.13 48.97
C THR A 235 -20.73 -18.53 50.31
N MET A 236 -21.79 -19.06 50.92
CA MET A 236 -22.21 -18.68 52.27
C MET A 236 -22.12 -19.89 53.20
N THR A 237 -21.55 -19.69 54.39
CA THR A 237 -21.53 -20.70 55.45
C THR A 237 -22.26 -20.14 56.66
N ILE A 238 -23.26 -20.88 57.16
CA ILE A 238 -23.97 -20.53 58.39
C ILE A 238 -23.41 -21.40 59.51
N THR A 239 -22.92 -20.77 60.56
CA THR A 239 -22.49 -21.46 61.78
C THR A 239 -23.39 -21.05 62.93
N ALA A 240 -23.85 -22.02 63.73
CA ALA A 240 -24.55 -21.77 64.98
C ALA A 240 -23.65 -22.14 66.16
N SER A 241 -23.77 -21.41 67.27
CA SER A 241 -23.07 -21.72 68.52
C SER A 241 -24.00 -21.53 69.70
N ASN A 242 -23.93 -22.44 70.68
CA ASN A 242 -24.58 -22.29 71.98
C ASN A 242 -23.47 -22.15 73.04
N GLY A 243 -23.19 -20.92 73.48
CA GLY A 243 -21.99 -20.61 74.25
C GLY A 243 -20.72 -20.84 73.43
N SER A 244 -19.76 -21.60 73.98
CA SER A 244 -18.47 -21.92 73.34
C SER A 244 -18.53 -23.09 72.35
N ASN A 245 -19.66 -23.78 72.24
CA ASN A 245 -19.78 -25.00 71.44
C ASN A 245 -20.40 -24.71 70.08
N ALA A 246 -19.76 -25.21 69.03
CA ALA A 246 -20.35 -25.26 67.69
C ALA A 246 -21.57 -26.18 67.68
N VAL A 247 -22.69 -25.68 67.19
CA VAL A 247 -23.95 -26.40 67.01
C VAL A 247 -23.94 -26.94 65.59
N SER A 248 -23.96 -28.28 65.48
CA SER A 248 -24.02 -28.95 64.18
C SER A 248 -25.43 -28.86 63.60
N ASP A 249 -25.54 -28.91 62.26
CA ASP A 249 -26.84 -28.97 61.61
C ASP A 249 -27.67 -30.15 62.16
N SER A 250 -28.98 -29.93 62.34
CA SER A 250 -29.92 -30.87 62.96
C SER A 250 -29.66 -31.25 64.44
N SER A 251 -28.78 -30.54 65.16
CA SER A 251 -28.61 -30.78 66.61
C SER A 251 -29.71 -30.10 67.44
N THR A 252 -30.22 -30.80 68.45
CA THR A 252 -31.09 -30.22 69.48
C THR A 252 -30.24 -29.70 70.62
N THR A 253 -30.19 -28.39 70.81
CA THR A 253 -29.58 -27.77 72.00
C THR A 253 -30.65 -27.45 73.03
N ASN A 254 -30.32 -27.70 74.31
CA ASN A 254 -31.19 -27.38 75.45
C ASN A 254 -31.14 -25.90 75.83
#